data_AF-A0A3A4RC42-F1
#
_entry.id   AF-A0A3A4RC42-F1
#
_cell.length_a   1.000
_cell.length_b   1.000
_cell.length_c   1.000
_cell.angle_alpha   90.00
_cell.angle_beta   90.00
_cell.angle_gamma   90.00
#
_symmetry.space_group_name_H-M   'P 1'
#
loop_
_entity.id
_entity.type
_entity.pdbx_description
1 polymer ?
#
loop_
_entity_poly.entity_id
_entity_poly.type
_entity_poly.pdbx_seq_one_letter_code
_entity_poly.pdbx_strand_id
1 'polypeptide(L)'
;MPKDSGRFDLPIALGILAASGQVDAARLAGWEFAGELSLGGELRPVRGALAMSLAQHQGGDAADATRTRLVLPPGSAEEAALVPQAQVYRARHLLDVVARFLPEAAAAAAEPPDEAGWSRLAPTAIGATPAGADLADVKGQAAARRALEIAAAGGHSILMLGTIDP
;
A
#
# COMPACT_ATOMS: atom_id res chain seq x y z
N MET A 1 6.37 -23.58 -5.81
CA MET A 1 6.19 -22.12 -5.92
C MET A 1 5.01 -21.73 -5.05
N PRO A 2 5.20 -21.13 -3.85
CA PRO A 2 4.08 -20.63 -3.08
C PRO A 2 3.50 -19.44 -3.84
N LYS A 3 2.19 -19.46 -4.11
CA LYS A 3 1.48 -18.34 -4.73
C LYS A 3 1.20 -17.33 -3.62
N ASP A 4 1.91 -16.21 -3.58
CA ASP A 4 1.54 -15.00 -2.82
C ASP A 4 0.28 -14.36 -3.46
N SER A 5 -0.81 -15.12 -3.58
CA SER A 5 -2.00 -14.75 -4.37
C SER A 5 -2.98 -13.87 -3.61
N GLY A 6 -2.93 -13.83 -2.28
CA GLY A 6 -3.93 -13.14 -1.46
C GLY A 6 -4.03 -11.65 -1.76
N ARG A 7 -2.92 -10.99 -2.13
CA ARG A 7 -2.94 -9.55 -2.46
C ARG A 7 -3.84 -9.18 -3.63
N PHE A 8 -4.24 -10.16 -4.44
CA PHE A 8 -5.10 -9.96 -5.60
C PHE A 8 -6.58 -10.18 -5.31
N ASP A 9 -6.98 -10.55 -4.09
CA ASP A 9 -8.39 -10.77 -3.77
C ASP A 9 -9.23 -9.50 -3.98
N LEU A 10 -8.75 -8.34 -3.52
CA LEU A 10 -9.41 -7.05 -3.74
C LEU A 10 -9.56 -6.70 -5.24
N PRO A 11 -8.50 -6.64 -6.05
CA PRO A 11 -8.65 -6.31 -7.48
C PRO A 11 -9.48 -7.36 -8.24
N ILE A 12 -9.44 -8.64 -7.85
CA ILE A 12 -10.32 -9.67 -8.42
C ILE A 12 -11.79 -9.37 -8.09
N ALA A 13 -12.10 -9.07 -6.83
CA ALA A 13 -13.46 -8.71 -6.41
C ALA A 13 -13.96 -7.46 -7.17
N LEU A 14 -13.13 -6.42 -7.30
CA LEU A 14 -13.48 -5.22 -8.07
C LEU A 14 -13.70 -5.52 -9.56
N GLY A 15 -12.89 -6.41 -10.16
CA GLY A 15 -13.09 -6.84 -11.55
C GLY A 15 -14.44 -7.54 -11.75
N ILE A 16 -14.84 -8.40 -10.81
CA ILE A 16 -16.14 -9.08 -10.84
C ILE A 16 -17.28 -8.06 -10.68
N LEU A 17 -17.17 -7.14 -9.72
CA LEU A 17 -18.18 -6.09 -9.46
C LEU A 17 -18.28 -5.09 -10.63
N ALA A 18 -17.18 -4.83 -11.32
CA ALA A 18 -17.17 -4.01 -12.52
C ALA A 18 -17.87 -4.73 -13.70
N ALA A 19 -17.61 -6.03 -13.87
CA ALA A 19 -18.27 -6.84 -14.90
C ALA A 19 -19.79 -6.99 -14.65
N SER A 20 -20.23 -6.98 -13.39
CA SER A 20 -21.65 -6.99 -13.02
C SER A 20 -22.33 -5.61 -13.02
N GLY A 21 -21.58 -4.54 -13.29
CA GLY A 21 -22.08 -3.16 -13.32
C GLY A 21 -22.34 -2.54 -11.92
N GLN A 22 -21.92 -3.20 -10.85
CA GLN A 22 -22.01 -2.68 -9.48
C GLN A 22 -20.93 -1.62 -9.19
N VAL A 23 -19.82 -1.70 -9.91
CA VAL A 23 -18.73 -0.71 -9.91
C VAL A 23 -18.55 -0.17 -11.32
N ASP A 24 -18.33 1.13 -11.44
CA ASP A 24 -18.03 1.78 -12.72
C ASP A 24 -16.58 1.55 -13.12
N ALA A 25 -16.38 0.68 -14.11
CA ALA A 25 -15.06 0.33 -14.65
C ALA A 25 -14.28 1.55 -15.16
N ALA A 26 -14.95 2.56 -15.72
CA ALA A 26 -14.27 3.76 -16.21
C ALA A 26 -13.68 4.58 -15.07
N ARG A 27 -14.32 4.56 -13.90
CA ARG A 27 -13.84 5.27 -12.70
C ARG A 27 -12.66 4.58 -12.02
N LEU A 28 -12.41 3.30 -12.30
CA LEU A 28 -11.24 2.55 -11.83
C LEU A 28 -9.96 2.93 -12.61
N ALA A 29 -10.06 3.61 -13.76
CA ALA A 29 -8.90 4.03 -14.52
C ALA A 29 -7.98 4.96 -13.70
N GLY A 30 -6.67 4.68 -13.73
CA GLY A 30 -5.68 5.43 -12.94
C GLY A 30 -5.60 5.04 -11.47
N TRP A 31 -6.25 3.94 -11.08
CA TRP A 31 -6.16 3.35 -9.74
C TRP A 31 -5.51 1.97 -9.78
N GLU A 32 -4.76 1.66 -8.73
CA GLU A 32 -4.23 0.33 -8.46
C GLU A 32 -4.66 -0.12 -7.07
N PHE A 33 -5.03 -1.39 -6.96
CA PHE A 33 -5.62 -1.97 -5.76
C PHE A 33 -4.81 -3.19 -5.34
N ALA A 34 -4.50 -3.28 -4.06
CA ALA A 34 -3.95 -4.50 -3.47
C ALA A 34 -4.51 -4.70 -2.08
N GLY A 35 -4.85 -5.95 -1.75
CA GLY A 35 -5.50 -6.27 -0.50
C GLY A 35 -5.98 -7.71 -0.52
N GLU A 36 -5.78 -8.37 0.61
CA GLU A 36 -6.45 -9.64 0.89
C GLU A 36 -7.88 -9.38 1.34
N LEU A 37 -8.81 -10.27 0.99
CA LEU A 37 -10.21 -10.13 1.35
C LEU A 37 -10.61 -11.22 2.34
N SER A 38 -11.34 -10.86 3.39
CA SER A 38 -12.04 -11.83 4.25
C SER A 38 -13.41 -12.17 3.67
N LEU A 39 -13.98 -13.29 4.13
CA LEU A 39 -15.37 -13.64 3.82
C LEU A 39 -16.37 -12.56 4.26
N GLY A 40 -16.04 -11.79 5.31
CA GLY A 40 -16.85 -10.69 5.80
C GLY A 40 -16.72 -9.40 5.00
N GLY A 41 -15.73 -9.30 4.09
CA GLY A 41 -15.46 -8.09 3.31
C GLY A 41 -14.35 -7.19 3.86
N GLU A 42 -13.83 -7.48 5.07
CA GLU A 42 -12.66 -6.79 5.65
C GLU A 42 -11.42 -6.98 4.77
N LEU A 43 -10.66 -5.90 4.60
CA LEU A 43 -9.40 -5.87 3.87
C LEU A 43 -8.24 -6.15 4.82
N ARG A 44 -7.42 -7.15 4.48
CA ARG A 44 -6.24 -7.56 5.26
C ARG A 44 -4.95 -7.04 4.63
N PRO A 45 -3.95 -6.66 5.45
CA PRO A 45 -2.66 -6.19 4.98
C PRO A 45 -1.97 -7.17 4.02
N VAL A 46 -1.26 -6.62 3.05
CA VAL A 46 -0.42 -7.34 2.09
C VAL A 46 1.05 -6.97 2.29
N ARG A 47 1.93 -7.92 1.94
CA ARG A 47 3.38 -7.68 1.97
C ARG A 47 3.84 -6.88 0.76
N GLY A 48 4.86 -6.04 0.95
CA GLY A 48 5.54 -5.34 -0.15
C GLY A 48 4.84 -4.06 -0.61
N ALA A 49 3.95 -3.48 0.20
CA ALA A 49 3.24 -2.25 -0.14
C ALA A 49 4.18 -1.07 -0.38
N LEU A 50 5.24 -0.94 0.41
CA LEU A 50 6.32 0.03 0.19
C LEU A 50 7.00 -0.17 -1.18
N ALA A 51 7.35 -1.40 -1.52
CA ALA A 51 8.01 -1.72 -2.79
C ALA A 51 7.09 -1.45 -3.99
N MET A 52 5.79 -1.73 -3.87
CA MET A 52 4.79 -1.39 -4.89
C MET A 52 4.74 0.13 -5.13
N SER A 53 4.68 0.91 -4.05
CA SER A 53 4.67 2.37 -4.17
C SER A 53 5.98 2.95 -4.71
N LEU A 54 7.13 2.36 -4.36
CA LEU A 54 8.43 2.77 -4.88
C LEU A 54 8.58 2.49 -6.38
N ALA A 55 8.11 1.33 -6.84
CA ALA A 55 8.13 0.98 -8.26
C ALA A 55 7.30 1.98 -9.11
N GLN A 56 6.16 2.42 -8.60
CA GLN A 56 5.35 3.46 -9.24
C GLN A 56 6.06 4.83 -9.26
N HIS A 57 6.87 5.13 -8.25
CA HIS A 57 7.65 6.37 -8.23
C HIS A 57 8.81 6.35 -9.24
N GLN A 58 9.52 5.23 -9.38
CA GLN A 58 10.72 5.12 -10.20
C GLN A 58 10.45 4.93 -11.70
N GLY A 59 9.32 4.33 -12.06
CA GLY A 59 8.99 3.99 -13.46
C GLY A 59 8.45 5.15 -14.32
N GLY A 60 8.30 6.34 -13.75
CA GLY A 60 7.73 7.50 -14.45
C GLY A 60 8.80 8.53 -14.83
N ASP A 61 9.14 8.63 -16.11
CA ASP A 61 9.79 9.85 -16.62
C ASP A 61 8.90 11.05 -16.29
N ALA A 62 9.48 12.06 -15.66
CA ALA A 62 8.78 13.18 -15.00
C ALA A 62 7.86 14.01 -15.92
N ALA A 63 7.83 13.74 -17.22
CA ALA A 63 7.05 14.47 -18.22
C ALA A 63 5.72 13.79 -18.63
N ASP A 64 5.53 12.48 -18.38
CA ASP A 64 4.32 11.74 -18.82
C ASP A 64 3.78 10.72 -17.80
N ALA A 65 4.32 10.72 -16.58
CA ALA A 65 3.89 9.81 -15.53
C ALA A 65 2.49 10.19 -15.00
N THR A 66 1.43 9.67 -15.62
CA THR A 66 0.11 9.62 -14.99
C THR A 66 0.26 8.91 -13.66
N ARG A 67 0.16 9.70 -12.58
CA ARG A 67 0.46 9.24 -11.23
C ARG A 67 -0.67 8.36 -10.71
N THR A 68 -0.51 7.05 -10.83
CA THR A 68 -1.47 6.04 -10.36
C THR A 68 -1.74 6.21 -8.86
N ARG A 69 -3.01 6.08 -8.48
CA ARG A 69 -3.46 6.15 -7.09
C ARG A 69 -3.57 4.74 -6.51
N LEU A 70 -2.96 4.51 -5.36
CA LEU A 70 -3.00 3.23 -4.67
C LEU A 70 -4.12 3.17 -3.65
N VAL A 71 -4.89 2.09 -3.65
CA VAL A 71 -5.85 1.75 -2.59
C VAL A 71 -5.37 0.49 -1.89
N LEU A 72 -5.16 0.60 -0.58
CA LEU A 72 -4.55 -0.44 0.24
C LEU A 72 -5.30 -0.61 1.57
N PRO A 73 -5.24 -1.80 2.18
CA PRO A 73 -5.70 -2.05 3.55
C PRO A 73 -4.88 -1.23 4.58
N PRO A 74 -5.37 -1.10 5.83
CA PRO A 74 -4.57 -0.58 6.93
C PRO A 74 -3.28 -1.40 7.12
N GLY A 75 -2.22 -0.77 7.62
CA GLY A 75 -0.86 -1.32 7.68
C GLY A 75 -0.13 -1.16 6.34
N SER A 76 -0.66 -1.73 5.26
CA SER A 76 -0.06 -1.62 3.92
C SER A 76 -0.13 -0.19 3.37
N ALA A 77 -1.25 0.50 3.59
CA ALA A 77 -1.42 1.89 3.15
C ALA A 77 -0.38 2.80 3.83
N GLU A 78 -0.16 2.63 5.14
CA GLU A 78 0.82 3.38 5.91
C GLU A 78 2.25 3.12 5.41
N GLU A 79 2.61 1.87 5.10
CA GLU A 79 3.90 1.54 4.47
C GLU A 79 4.08 2.21 3.11
N ALA A 80 3.08 2.14 2.23
CA ALA A 80 3.13 2.77 0.92
C ALA A 80 3.21 4.29 1.00
N ALA A 81 2.58 4.90 2.00
CA ALA A 81 2.59 6.34 2.22
C ALA A 81 3.96 6.89 2.66
N LEU A 82 4.95 6.04 2.95
CA LEU A 82 6.33 6.47 3.19
C LEU A 82 7.03 6.97 1.90
N VAL A 83 6.51 6.61 0.72
CA VAL A 83 7.09 7.04 -0.56
C VAL A 83 6.69 8.49 -0.84
N PRO A 84 7.66 9.41 -1.04
CA PRO A 84 7.36 10.79 -1.35
C PRO A 84 6.42 10.92 -2.54
N GLN A 85 5.47 11.85 -2.41
CA GLN A 85 4.49 12.18 -3.45
C GLN A 85 3.56 11.01 -3.86
N ALA A 86 3.63 9.82 -3.24
CA ALA A 86 2.70 8.73 -3.53
C ALA A 86 1.24 9.14 -3.23
N GLN A 87 0.30 8.72 -4.09
CA GLN A 87 -1.12 8.96 -3.86
C GLN A 87 -1.73 7.70 -3.24
N VAL A 88 -1.71 7.60 -1.92
CA VAL A 88 -2.18 6.41 -1.20
C VAL A 88 -3.49 6.68 -0.49
N TYR A 89 -4.43 5.74 -0.65
CA TYR A 89 -5.73 5.71 -0.02
C TYR A 89 -5.85 4.43 0.80
N ARG A 90 -6.28 4.58 2.04
CA ARG A 90 -6.60 3.49 2.94
C ARG A 90 -8.08 3.17 2.87
N ALA A 91 -8.42 1.89 2.74
CA ALA A 91 -9.77 1.36 2.86
C ALA A 91 -9.77 0.19 3.88
N ARG A 92 -10.79 0.07 4.73
CA ARG A 92 -10.86 -1.03 5.72
C ARG A 92 -11.69 -2.20 5.21
N HIS A 93 -12.69 -1.92 4.39
CA HIS A 93 -13.68 -2.87 3.92
C HIS A 93 -13.91 -2.75 2.42
N LEU A 94 -14.31 -3.84 1.76
CA LEU A 94 -14.65 -3.83 0.32
C LEU A 94 -15.74 -2.79 0.01
N LEU A 95 -16.74 -2.65 0.88
CA LEU A 95 -17.80 -1.66 0.71
C LEU A 95 -17.29 -0.22 0.74
N ASP A 96 -16.24 0.08 1.51
CA ASP A 96 -15.61 1.40 1.51
C ASP A 96 -15.10 1.73 0.12
N VAL A 97 -14.51 0.75 -0.56
CA VAL A 97 -14.00 0.90 -1.93
C VAL A 97 -15.16 1.02 -2.91
N VAL A 98 -16.13 0.10 -2.87
CA VAL A 98 -17.28 0.08 -3.79
C VAL A 98 -18.04 1.40 -3.77
N ALA A 99 -18.29 1.96 -2.60
CA ALA A 99 -19.01 3.23 -2.45
C ALA A 99 -18.31 4.39 -3.18
N ARG A 100 -16.98 4.36 -3.34
CA ARG A 100 -16.24 5.39 -4.09
C ARG A 100 -16.37 5.25 -5.60
N PHE A 101 -16.67 4.06 -6.09
CA PHE A 101 -16.69 3.74 -7.52
C PHE A 101 -18.08 3.30 -8.02
N LEU A 102 -19.15 3.63 -7.30
CA LEU A 102 -20.52 3.41 -7.78
C LEU A 102 -20.76 4.12 -9.12
N PRO A 103 -21.56 3.55 -10.02
CA PRO A 103 -22.11 4.27 -11.17
C PRO A 103 -22.89 5.51 -10.73
N GLU A 104 -22.91 6.56 -11.54
CA GLU A 104 -23.52 7.86 -11.19
C GLU A 104 -24.99 7.73 -10.75
N ALA A 105 -25.79 6.93 -11.45
CA ALA A 105 -27.18 6.67 -11.10
C ALA A 105 -27.34 5.96 -9.74
N ALA A 106 -26.42 5.06 -9.38
CA ALA A 106 -26.44 4.37 -8.09
C ALA A 106 -25.92 5.28 -6.97
N ALA A 107 -24.90 6.09 -7.26
CA ALA A 107 -24.34 7.05 -6.30
C ALA A 107 -25.36 8.12 -5.88
N ALA A 108 -26.25 8.54 -6.79
CA ALA A 108 -27.32 9.50 -6.49
C ALA A 108 -28.39 8.96 -5.52
N ALA A 109 -28.56 7.64 -5.45
CA ALA A 109 -29.54 6.96 -4.58
C ALA A 109 -28.92 6.38 -3.31
N ALA A 110 -27.58 6.33 -3.22
CA ALA A 110 -26.86 5.79 -2.09
C ALA A 110 -26.77 6.80 -0.95
N GLU A 111 -26.80 6.31 0.29
CA GLU A 111 -26.40 7.13 1.44
C GLU A 111 -24.92 7.53 1.28
N PRO A 112 -24.54 8.74 1.74
CA PRO A 112 -23.15 9.15 1.70
C PRO A 112 -22.30 8.12 2.46
N PRO A 113 -21.19 7.64 1.87
CA PRO A 113 -20.37 6.62 2.50
C PRO A 113 -19.84 7.11 3.85
N ASP A 114 -19.77 6.19 4.82
CA ASP A 114 -19.06 6.43 6.07
C ASP A 114 -17.59 6.74 5.76
N GLU A 115 -17.20 8.01 5.96
CA GLU A 115 -15.83 8.46 5.69
C GLU A 115 -14.81 7.80 6.62
N ALA A 116 -15.22 7.14 7.71
CA ALA A 116 -14.29 6.45 8.60
C ALA A 116 -13.55 5.29 7.91
N GLY A 117 -14.18 4.68 6.89
CA GLY A 117 -13.63 3.55 6.15
C GLY A 117 -12.56 3.92 5.12
N TRP A 118 -12.66 5.13 4.54
CA TRP A 118 -11.87 5.57 3.40
C TRP A 118 -11.10 6.84 3.72
N SER A 119 -9.78 6.82 3.60
CA SER A 119 -8.97 8.01 3.92
C SER A 119 -7.75 8.13 3.01
N ARG A 120 -7.49 9.35 2.53
CA ARG A 120 -6.23 9.67 1.83
C ARG A 120 -5.13 9.84 2.87
N LEU A 121 -4.02 9.13 2.70
CA LEU A 121 -2.85 9.30 3.54
C LEU A 121 -1.95 10.39 2.94
N ALA A 122 -1.48 11.31 3.79
CA ALA A 122 -0.43 12.23 3.41
C ALA A 122 0.89 11.45 3.32
N PRO A 123 1.73 11.69 2.29
CA PRO A 123 3.06 11.13 2.26
C PRO A 123 3.79 11.53 3.52
N THR A 124 4.15 10.55 4.34
CA THR A 124 5.01 10.80 5.48
C THR A 124 6.40 10.82 4.88
N ALA A 125 6.89 12.00 4.52
CA ALA A 125 8.31 12.16 4.29
C ALA A 125 9.00 11.56 5.52
N ILE A 126 10.02 10.73 5.31
CA ILE A 126 10.91 10.30 6.40
C ILE A 126 11.58 11.59 6.89
N GLY A 127 10.87 12.31 7.77
CA GLY A 127 11.32 13.53 8.38
C GLY A 127 12.51 13.14 9.21
N ALA A 128 13.66 13.73 8.87
CA ALA A 128 14.96 13.62 9.51
C ALA A 128 15.20 12.29 10.24
N THR A 129 16.12 11.48 9.70
CA THR A 129 16.85 10.46 10.46
C THR A 129 16.86 10.87 11.93
N PRO A 130 16.24 10.12 12.86
CA PRO A 130 16.41 10.46 14.26
C PRO A 130 17.92 10.58 14.44
N ALA A 131 18.40 11.73 14.93
CA ALA A 131 19.82 12.05 15.02
C ALA A 131 20.57 11.13 16.03
N GLY A 132 20.06 9.93 16.26
CA GLY A 132 20.53 8.93 17.20
C GLY A 132 19.98 7.52 16.95
N ALA A 133 19.42 7.17 15.78
CA ALA A 133 19.32 5.75 15.43
C ALA A 133 20.65 5.31 14.83
N ASP A 134 21.64 5.14 15.70
CA ASP A 134 22.89 4.48 15.37
C ASP A 134 22.87 3.04 15.88
N LEU A 135 23.79 2.23 15.38
CA LEU A 135 23.99 0.87 15.86
C LEU A 135 24.98 0.87 17.04
N ALA A 136 25.12 1.97 17.80
CA ALA A 136 26.13 2.07 18.87
C ALA A 136 25.84 1.11 20.01
N ASP A 137 24.56 0.80 20.28
CA ASP A 137 24.15 -0.17 21.29
C ASP A 137 24.34 -1.63 20.84
N VAL A 138 24.63 -1.87 19.56
CA VAL A 138 24.87 -3.22 19.02
C VAL A 138 26.31 -3.64 19.31
N LYS A 139 26.49 -4.38 20.40
CA LYS A 139 27.79 -4.92 20.82
C LYS A 139 28.05 -6.28 20.17
N GLY A 140 29.28 -6.49 19.66
CA GLY A 140 29.74 -7.79 19.16
C GLY A 140 29.37 -8.15 17.72
N GLN A 141 28.63 -7.31 16.98
CA GLN A 141 28.16 -7.61 15.62
C GLN A 141 28.74 -6.66 14.55
N ALA A 142 30.05 -6.43 14.56
CA ALA A 142 30.71 -5.49 13.65
C ALA A 142 30.51 -5.82 12.16
N ALA A 143 30.52 -7.11 11.80
CA ALA A 143 30.30 -7.56 10.43
C ALA A 143 28.87 -7.30 9.95
N ALA A 144 27.87 -7.53 10.80
CA ALA A 144 26.46 -7.27 10.49
C ALA A 144 26.20 -5.77 10.33
N ARG A 145 26.77 -4.93 11.21
CA ARG A 145 26.70 -3.47 11.08
C ARG A 145 27.28 -2.98 9.76
N ARG A 146 28.48 -3.46 9.40
CA ARG A 146 29.13 -3.09 8.14
C ARG A 146 28.34 -3.56 6.92
N ALA A 147 27.73 -4.76 6.98
CA ALA A 147 26.84 -5.23 5.92
C ALA A 147 25.60 -4.33 5.77
N LEU A 148 25.02 -3.89 6.89
CA LEU A 148 23.92 -2.94 6.91
C LEU A 148 24.30 -1.60 6.26
N GLU A 149 25.47 -1.06 6.61
CA GLU A 149 26.03 0.18 6.07
C GLU A 149 26.27 0.07 4.56
N ILE A 150 26.83 -1.05 4.09
CA ILE A 150 27.07 -1.31 2.65
C ILE A 150 25.75 -1.43 1.88
N ALA A 151 24.77 -2.15 2.44
CA ALA A 151 23.47 -2.30 1.81
C ALA A 151 22.73 -0.96 1.73
N ALA A 152 22.74 -0.17 2.80
CA ALA A 152 22.17 1.18 2.80
C ALA A 152 22.84 2.11 1.78
N ALA A 153 24.19 2.12 1.72
CA ALA A 153 24.94 2.92 0.76
C ALA A 153 24.68 2.50 -0.70
N GLY A 154 24.42 1.21 -0.93
CA GLY A 154 24.09 0.66 -2.25
C GLY A 154 22.61 0.68 -2.62
N GLY A 155 21.71 1.14 -1.74
CA GLY A 155 20.27 1.08 -1.96
C GLY A 155 19.70 -0.35 -2.01
N HIS A 156 20.40 -1.32 -1.41
CA HIS A 156 19.98 -2.72 -1.37
C HIS A 156 19.00 -2.97 -0.21
N SER A 157 17.98 -3.81 -0.46
CA SER A 157 17.05 -4.28 0.57
C SER A 157 17.76 -5.20 1.58
N ILE A 158 17.40 -5.07 2.85
CA ILE A 158 17.95 -5.87 3.96
C ILE A 158 16.83 -6.68 4.61
N LEU A 159 17.08 -7.96 4.86
CA LEU A 159 16.22 -8.81 5.68
C LEU A 159 16.91 -9.05 7.04
N MET A 160 16.29 -8.62 8.13
CA MET A 160 16.77 -8.87 9.50
C MET A 160 15.98 -10.03 10.12
N LEU A 161 16.67 -11.06 10.58
CA LEU A 161 16.10 -12.23 11.24
C LEU A 161 16.74 -12.35 12.63
N GLY A 162 15.92 -12.34 13.67
CA GLY A 162 16.35 -12.56 15.05
C GLY A 162 15.35 -13.45 15.78
N THR A 163 15.82 -14.20 16.78
CA THR A 163 14.95 -14.93 17.70
C THR A 163 14.51 -13.99 18.82
N ILE A 164 13.21 -13.92 19.09
CA ILE A 164 12.70 -13.35 20.34
C ILE A 164 12.73 -14.49 21.34
N ASP A 165 13.76 -14.54 22.19
CA ASP A 165 13.67 -15.31 23.43
C ASP A 165 13.00 -14.41 24.49
N PRO A 166 11.96 -14.91 25.19
CA PRO A 166 11.17 -14.15 26.16
C PRO A 166 11.93 -13.79 27.44
#